data_AF-A0AAV8FPQ8-F1
#
_entry.id   AF-A0AAV8FPQ8-F1
#
_cell.length_a   1.000
_cell.length_b   1.000
_cell.length_c   1.000
_cell.angle_alpha   90.00
_cell.angle_beta   90.00
_cell.angle_gamma   90.00
#
_symmetry.space_group_name_H-M   'P 1'
#
loop_
_entity.id
_entity.type
_entity.pdbx_description
1 polymer ?
#
loop_
_entity_poly.entity_id
_entity_poly.type
_entity_poly.pdbx_seq_one_letter_code
_entity_poly.pdbx_strand_id
1 'polypeptide(L)'
;MAAAGGLIRRVSSQLWTIPRPLLPLTSSMDLPLASLAPSETPSLPQIPFGGSLELMAVPKKKVSRHKRGIRNGPKALKPVPVIVRCLGCGRVKFPHFYCCSGKKESDSSS
;
A
#
# COMPACT_ATOMS: atom_id res chain seq x y z
N MET A 1 -10.36 41.91 15.66
CA MET A 1 -10.47 40.63 16.37
C MET A 1 -11.48 39.77 15.65
N ALA A 2 -11.06 38.81 14.82
CA ALA A 2 -11.99 37.97 14.05
C ALA A 2 -11.59 36.50 14.18
N ALA A 3 -12.52 35.66 14.64
CA ALA A 3 -12.39 34.21 14.66
C ALA A 3 -13.67 33.61 14.07
N ALA A 4 -13.55 32.90 12.95
CA ALA A 4 -14.64 32.11 12.38
C ALA A 4 -14.17 30.65 12.33
N GLY A 5 -14.70 29.84 13.26
CA GLY A 5 -14.44 28.40 13.34
C GLY A 5 -15.51 27.63 12.57
N GLY A 6 -15.12 26.97 11.47
CA GLY A 6 -15.98 26.05 10.72
C GLY A 6 -15.93 24.63 11.30
N LEU A 7 -17.07 24.09 11.73
CA LEU A 7 -17.24 22.68 12.09
C LEU A 7 -17.62 21.87 10.84
N ILE A 8 -16.70 21.01 10.37
CA ILE A 8 -17.01 20.04 9.32
C ILE A 8 -17.46 18.72 9.96
N ARG A 9 -18.69 18.32 9.65
CA ARG A 9 -19.36 17.09 10.07
C ARG A 9 -18.71 15.87 9.42
N ARG A 10 -18.37 14.84 10.19
CA ARG A 10 -17.90 13.55 9.66
C ARG A 10 -19.09 12.67 9.32
N VAL A 11 -19.23 12.33 8.04
CA VAL A 11 -20.08 11.22 7.57
C VAL A 11 -19.30 9.92 7.78
N SER A 12 -19.94 8.94 8.42
CA SER A 12 -19.39 7.62 8.70
C SER A 12 -19.92 6.64 7.65
N SER A 13 -19.09 6.24 6.69
CA SER A 13 -19.46 5.26 5.66
C SER A 13 -19.12 3.86 6.14
N GLN A 14 -20.18 3.06 6.17
CA GLN A 14 -20.28 1.69 6.64
C GLN A 14 -19.78 0.66 5.61
N LEU A 15 -19.35 -0.49 6.16
CA LEU A 15 -19.25 -1.86 5.61
C LEU A 15 -18.32 -2.17 4.41
N TRP A 16 -17.38 -3.09 4.64
CA TRP A 16 -17.17 -4.22 3.74
C TRP A 16 -16.66 -5.43 4.53
N THR A 17 -17.55 -6.39 4.80
CA THR A 17 -17.18 -7.71 5.32
C THR A 17 -17.34 -8.70 4.17
N ILE A 18 -16.24 -9.29 3.70
CA ILE A 18 -16.25 -10.39 2.72
C ILE A 18 -15.78 -11.64 3.46
N PRO A 19 -16.56 -12.73 3.51
CA PRO A 19 -16.13 -14.00 4.08
C PRO A 19 -15.28 -14.77 3.06
N ARG A 20 -14.12 -15.28 3.48
CA ARG A 20 -13.21 -16.06 2.63
C ARG A 20 -13.45 -17.56 2.86
N PRO A 21 -13.62 -18.38 1.80
CA PRO A 21 -14.03 -19.77 1.94
C PRO A 21 -12.88 -20.67 2.41
N LEU A 22 -13.25 -21.65 3.24
CA LEU A 22 -12.47 -22.81 3.67
C LEU A 22 -12.31 -23.79 2.50
N LEU A 23 -11.18 -24.51 2.42
CA LEU A 23 -11.07 -25.96 2.10
C LEU A 23 -9.57 -26.38 1.94
N PRO A 24 -9.22 -27.68 2.11
CA PRO A 24 -8.07 -28.14 2.86
C PRO A 24 -7.09 -29.06 2.10
N LEU A 25 -5.95 -29.32 2.75
CA LEU A 25 -5.19 -30.57 2.85
C LEU A 25 -4.98 -31.45 1.60
N THR A 26 -3.71 -31.57 1.19
CA THR A 26 -2.96 -32.80 0.81
C THR A 26 -1.55 -32.29 0.43
N SER A 27 -0.40 -32.91 0.66
CA SER A 27 0.07 -34.25 0.98
C SER A 27 1.43 -34.05 1.67
N SER A 28 1.67 -34.65 2.84
CA SER A 28 2.47 -35.88 3.01
C SER A 28 3.76 -35.87 2.16
N MET A 29 4.89 -35.53 2.79
CA MET A 29 6.21 -36.10 2.49
C MET A 29 6.93 -36.26 3.82
N ASP A 30 7.01 -37.51 4.25
CA ASP A 30 7.78 -37.97 5.39
C ASP A 30 9.25 -38.10 4.96
N LEU A 31 10.16 -37.43 5.65
CA LEU A 31 11.61 -37.60 5.48
C LEU A 31 12.23 -37.64 6.88
N PRO A 32 12.81 -38.78 7.31
CA PRO A 32 13.43 -38.91 8.61
C PRO A 32 14.84 -38.32 8.53
N LEU A 33 15.00 -37.08 9.01
CA LEU A 33 16.33 -36.51 9.18
C LEU A 33 16.93 -37.00 10.51
N ALA A 34 17.97 -37.80 10.35
CA ALA A 34 18.71 -38.46 11.41
C ALA A 34 19.12 -37.55 12.58
N SER A 35 19.03 -38.14 13.76
CA SER A 35 19.63 -37.74 15.04
C SER A 35 21.02 -37.11 14.91
N LEU A 36 21.10 -35.79 15.12
CA LEU A 36 22.27 -35.08 15.65
C LEU A 36 21.77 -33.79 16.33
N ALA A 37 21.87 -33.76 17.66
CA ALA A 37 21.96 -32.61 18.58
C ALA A 37 21.07 -31.35 18.36
N PRO A 38 20.43 -30.81 19.42
CA PRO A 38 19.72 -29.53 19.33
C PRO A 38 20.74 -28.40 19.09
N SER A 39 20.81 -27.92 17.86
CA SER A 39 21.44 -26.65 17.52
C SER A 39 20.65 -25.53 18.20
N GLU A 40 21.31 -24.79 19.07
CA GLU A 40 20.80 -23.63 19.79
C GLU A 40 20.14 -22.65 18.80
N THR A 41 18.81 -22.68 18.76
CA THR A 41 18.02 -21.56 18.27
C THR A 41 18.38 -20.36 19.15
N PRO A 42 18.80 -19.21 18.60
CA PRO A 42 18.97 -18.01 19.41
C PRO A 42 17.61 -17.69 20.01
N SER A 43 17.48 -17.97 21.31
CA SER A 43 16.28 -17.71 22.08
C SER A 43 16.09 -16.19 22.09
N LEU A 44 15.28 -15.69 21.16
CA LEU A 44 14.74 -14.35 21.28
C LEU A 44 14.07 -14.29 22.66
N PRO A 45 14.40 -13.30 23.51
CA PRO A 45 13.83 -13.21 24.84
C PRO A 45 12.32 -13.26 24.70
N GLN A 46 11.71 -14.32 25.23
CA GLN A 46 10.27 -14.50 25.28
C GLN A 46 9.75 -13.42 26.22
N ILE A 47 9.46 -12.23 25.67
CA ILE A 47 8.81 -11.17 26.41
C ILE A 47 7.46 -11.76 26.83
N PRO A 48 7.14 -11.87 28.14
CA PRO A 48 5.91 -12.49 28.60
C PRO A 48 4.73 -11.53 28.38
N PHE A 49 4.41 -11.21 27.13
CA PHE A 49 3.14 -10.58 26.76
C PHE A 49 2.14 -11.70 26.51
N GLY A 50 1.41 -12.07 27.56
CA GLY A 50 0.58 -13.26 27.59
C GLY A 50 -0.65 -13.25 26.69
N GLY A 51 -0.99 -14.46 26.24
CA GLY A 51 -2.35 -14.93 26.00
C GLY A 51 -2.93 -14.62 24.61
N SER A 52 -3.86 -15.49 24.16
CA SER A 52 -4.64 -15.47 22.92
C SER A 52 -5.28 -14.12 22.49
N LEU A 53 -5.11 -13.04 23.25
CA LEU A 53 -5.46 -11.64 22.92
C LEU A 53 -4.33 -10.89 22.17
N GLU A 54 -3.14 -11.50 22.01
CA GLU A 54 -1.94 -10.93 21.37
C GLU A 54 -2.13 -10.55 19.89
N LEU A 55 -3.11 -11.15 19.21
CA LEU A 55 -3.39 -10.86 17.79
C LEU A 55 -4.30 -9.65 17.56
N MET A 56 -4.86 -9.06 18.62
CA MET A 56 -5.66 -7.83 18.52
C MET A 56 -4.80 -6.63 18.95
N ALA A 57 -3.69 -6.39 18.24
CA ALA A 57 -2.83 -5.24 18.49
C ALA A 57 -3.56 -3.92 18.17
N VAL A 58 -4.08 -3.28 19.23
CA VAL A 58 -4.71 -1.95 19.14
C VAL A 58 -3.65 -0.87 19.40
N PRO A 59 -3.58 0.22 18.61
CA PRO A 59 -2.68 1.34 18.90
C PRO A 59 -2.86 1.87 20.33
N LYS A 60 -1.84 1.67 21.19
CA LYS A 60 -1.91 2.05 22.61
C LYS A 60 -2.02 3.56 22.82
N LYS A 61 -1.44 4.36 21.92
CA LYS A 61 -1.43 5.83 21.98
C LYS A 61 -1.57 6.41 20.58
N LYS A 62 -2.22 7.57 20.49
CA LYS A 62 -2.31 8.35 19.25
C LYS A 62 -0.92 8.81 18.81
N VAL A 63 -0.62 8.69 17.52
CA VAL A 63 0.65 9.17 16.96
C VAL A 63 0.66 10.70 16.89
N SER A 64 1.75 11.33 17.33
CA SER A 64 1.92 12.79 17.27
C SER A 64 1.98 13.31 15.83
N ARG A 65 1.63 14.58 15.60
CA ARG A 65 1.70 15.22 14.27
C ARG A 65 3.09 15.08 13.65
N HIS A 66 4.14 15.29 14.45
CA HIS A 66 5.53 15.18 14.03
C HIS A 66 5.88 13.75 13.56
N LYS A 67 5.54 12.71 14.35
CA LYS A 67 5.78 11.31 13.98
C LYS A 67 4.95 10.86 12.77
N ARG A 68 3.75 11.40 12.59
CA ARG A 68 2.95 11.19 11.36
C ARG A 68 3.61 11.86 10.15
N GLY A 69 4.14 13.06 10.31
CA GLY A 69 4.84 13.82 9.27
C GLY A 69 6.07 13.09 8.76
N ILE A 70 6.96 12.64 9.64
CA ILE A 70 8.18 11.91 9.24
C ILE A 70 7.85 10.61 8.49
N ARG A 71 6.82 9.86 8.94
CA ARG A 71 6.40 8.62 8.27
C ARG A 71 5.77 8.85 6.89
N ASN A 72 5.12 10.00 6.67
CA ASN A 72 4.40 10.31 5.43
C ASN A 72 5.15 11.23 4.48
N GLY A 73 6.09 12.04 4.97
CA GLY A 73 6.90 12.97 4.20
C GLY A 73 7.58 12.36 2.97
N PRO A 74 8.26 11.20 3.07
CA PRO A 74 8.92 10.58 1.92
C PRO A 74 7.95 9.97 0.90
N LYS A 75 6.64 9.95 1.17
CA LYS A 75 5.60 9.46 0.25
C LYS A 75 5.02 10.56 -0.65
N ALA A 76 5.68 11.71 -0.73
CA ALA A 76 5.28 12.76 -1.65
C ALA A 76 5.36 12.26 -3.11
N LEU A 77 4.39 12.69 -3.91
CA LEU A 77 4.43 12.44 -5.35
C LEU A 77 5.65 13.16 -5.93
N LYS A 78 6.52 12.40 -6.60
CA LYS A 78 7.65 12.95 -7.33
C LYS A 78 7.11 13.61 -8.62
N PRO A 79 7.57 14.81 -9.00
CA PRO A 79 7.20 15.39 -10.28
C PRO A 79 7.73 14.50 -11.41
N VAL A 80 6.94 14.33 -12.47
CA VAL A 80 7.38 13.54 -13.62
C VAL A 80 8.38 14.39 -14.43
N PRO A 81 9.62 13.91 -14.65
CA PRO A 81 10.69 14.74 -15.21
C PRO A 81 10.47 15.13 -16.68
N VAL A 82 9.74 14.31 -17.45
CA VAL A 82 9.59 14.52 -18.88
C VAL A 82 8.16 14.24 -19.31
N ILE A 83 7.54 15.26 -19.89
CA ILE A 83 6.18 15.24 -20.42
C ILE A 83 6.26 15.79 -21.84
N VAL A 84 5.83 15.03 -22.84
CA VAL A 84 5.89 15.41 -24.27
C VAL A 84 4.50 15.59 -24.85
N ARG A 85 4.34 16.51 -25.81
CA ARG A 85 3.09 16.63 -26.58
C ARG A 85 3.17 15.73 -27.81
N CYS A 86 2.06 15.08 -28.14
CA CYS A 86 1.94 14.37 -29.40
C CYS A 86 1.95 15.36 -30.56
N LEU A 87 2.77 15.13 -31.58
CA LEU A 87 2.82 15.98 -32.77
C LEU A 87 1.53 15.91 -33.60
N GLY A 88 0.85 14.76 -33.64
CA GLY A 88 -0.37 14.57 -34.43
C GLY A 88 -1.65 15.13 -33.80
N CYS A 89 -1.89 14.93 -32.49
CA CYS A 89 -3.13 15.39 -31.82
C CYS A 89 -2.93 16.43 -30.71
N GLY A 90 -1.69 16.82 -30.40
CA GLY A 90 -1.39 17.76 -29.33
C GLY A 90 -1.57 17.23 -27.90
N ARG A 91 -2.10 16.02 -27.69
CA ARG A 91 -2.30 15.43 -26.35
C ARG A 91 -0.97 15.24 -25.62
N VAL A 92 -0.99 15.51 -24.32
CA VAL A 92 0.14 15.30 -23.42
C VAL A 92 0.31 13.81 -23.13
N LYS A 93 1.53 13.30 -23.26
CA LYS A 93 1.86 11.89 -23.06
C LYS A 93 3.24 11.72 -22.41
N PHE A 94 3.50 10.55 -21.85
CA PHE A 94 4.84 10.17 -21.44
C PHE A 94 5.72 9.84 -22.65
N PRO A 95 7.05 10.06 -22.54
CA PRO A 95 7.99 9.58 -23.55
C PRO A 95 7.81 8.07 -23.72
N HIS A 96 7.92 7.60 -24.97
CA HIS A 96 7.70 6.20 -25.37
C HIS A 96 6.26 5.68 -25.25
N PHE A 97 5.29 6.53 -24.90
CA PHE A 97 3.88 6.17 -25.02
C PHE A 97 3.37 6.45 -26.45
N TYR A 98 2.67 5.48 -27.04
CA TYR A 98 2.11 5.60 -28.38
C TYR A 98 0.81 6.41 -28.35
N CYS A 99 0.73 7.45 -29.19
CA CYS A 99 -0.41 8.34 -29.28
C CYS A 99 -0.68 8.60 -30.77
N CYS A 100 -1.95 8.61 -31.17
CA CYS A 100 -2.47 8.77 -32.55
C CYS A 100 -2.43 7.59 -33.51
N SER A 101 -2.11 6.36 -33.10
CA SER A 101 -2.12 5.22 -34.05
C SER A 101 -1.31 5.45 -35.34
N GLY A 102 -0.34 6.38 -35.33
CA GLY A 102 0.51 6.70 -36.47
C GLY A 102 0.00 7.79 -37.41
N LYS A 103 -1.16 8.42 -37.16
CA LYS A 103 -1.66 9.55 -37.97
C LYS A 103 -0.80 10.79 -37.75
N LYS A 104 -0.03 11.17 -38.76
CA LYS A 104 0.71 12.44 -38.84
C LYS A 104 -0.19 13.46 -39.50
N GLU A 105 -0.69 14.42 -38.72
CA GLU A 105 -1.11 15.80 -39.09
C GLU A 105 -1.82 16.12 -40.44
N SER A 106 -2.29 15.16 -41.22
CA SER A 106 -2.84 15.41 -42.57
C SER A 106 -4.22 14.81 -42.84
N ASP A 107 -5.07 14.58 -41.83
CA ASP A 107 -6.42 14.00 -42.06
C ASP A 107 -7.55 14.74 -41.31
N SER A 108 -7.48 16.06 -41.17
CA SER A 108 -8.59 16.86 -40.64
C SER A 108 -8.73 18.20 -41.36
N SER A 109 -9.06 18.09 -42.65
CA SER A 109 -9.64 19.16 -43.47
C SER A 109 -10.87 18.57 -44.18
N SER A 110 -11.95 18.30 -43.44
CA SER A 110 -13.28 18.00 -43.97
C SER A 110 -14.33 18.37 -42.95
#